data_AF-A0A6G0IEA9-F1
#
_entry.id   AF-A0A6G0IEA9-F1
#
_cell.length_a   1.000
_cell.length_b   1.000
_cell.length_c   1.000
_cell.angle_alpha   90.00
_cell.angle_beta   90.00
_cell.angle_gamma   90.00
#
_symmetry.space_group_name_H-M   'P 1'
#
loop_
_entity.id
_entity.type
_entity.pdbx_description
1 polymer ?
#
loop_
_entity_poly.entity_id
_entity_poly.type
_entity_poly.pdbx_seq_one_letter_code
_entity_poly.pdbx_strand_id
1 'polypeptide(L)'
;MKMDPKGFYIYWITQSKETTFLDIQTIRDTRTGKYAKLPKHPKVRNVFNLDFPESNHLAKTLTIVSGPDTVNLTYHNFFASKEKVTQYDTMKPDVFTETAFRAFLINLCPRPEIYEIFTSYSNKPTMTKENFTKFLNEKQRDSRLNEELFPRLRQDQIKALIDQI
;
A
#
# COMPACT_ATOMS: atom_id res chain seq x y z
N MET A 1 -13.78 -1.77 -9.77
CA MET A 1 -12.52 -1.29 -9.17
C MET A 1 -12.58 -1.53 -7.68
N LYS A 2 -11.51 -2.06 -7.08
CA LYS A 2 -11.38 -2.35 -5.65
C LYS A 2 -10.01 -1.89 -5.17
N MET A 3 -9.89 -1.69 -3.88
CA MET A 3 -8.63 -1.44 -3.19
C MET A 3 -8.34 -2.65 -2.30
N ASP A 4 -7.08 -3.04 -2.17
CA ASP A 4 -6.71 -4.08 -1.22
C ASP A 4 -6.90 -3.60 0.23
N PRO A 5 -7.07 -4.50 1.22
CA PRO A 5 -7.32 -4.12 2.61
C PRO A 5 -6.23 -3.25 3.26
N LYS A 6 -4.99 -3.33 2.78
CA LYS A 6 -3.86 -2.56 3.32
C LYS A 6 -3.64 -1.22 2.58
N GLY A 7 -4.33 -1.01 1.46
CA GLY A 7 -4.30 0.26 0.72
C GLY A 7 -3.02 0.49 -0.08
N PHE A 8 -2.42 -0.57 -0.63
CA PHE A 8 -1.25 -0.51 -1.51
C PHE A 8 -1.62 -0.44 -2.99
N TYR A 9 -2.66 -1.16 -3.41
CA TYR A 9 -3.05 -1.34 -4.79
C TYR A 9 -4.53 -1.06 -5.02
N ILE A 10 -4.81 -0.40 -6.12
CA ILE A 10 -6.13 -0.39 -6.75
C ILE A 10 -6.12 -1.43 -7.87
N TYR A 11 -7.14 -2.27 -7.95
CA TYR A 11 -7.21 -3.30 -8.98
C TYR A 11 -8.62 -3.45 -9.57
N TRP A 12 -8.69 -3.90 -10.81
CA TRP A 12 -9.94 -4.20 -11.51
C TRP A 12 -9.73 -5.29 -12.55
N ILE A 13 -10.83 -5.98 -12.88
CA ILE A 13 -10.84 -7.01 -13.91
C ILE A 13 -11.25 -6.37 -15.23
N THR A 14 -10.47 -6.60 -16.28
CA THR A 14 -10.74 -6.10 -17.64
C THR A 14 -11.74 -7.01 -18.37
N GLN A 15 -12.19 -6.59 -19.56
CA GLN A 15 -13.04 -7.44 -20.43
C GLN A 15 -12.32 -8.73 -20.87
N SER A 16 -10.98 -8.74 -20.93
CA SER A 16 -10.17 -9.94 -21.17
C SER A 16 -10.11 -10.90 -19.98
N LYS A 17 -10.82 -10.61 -18.87
CA LYS A 17 -10.76 -11.33 -17.60
C LYS A 17 -9.39 -11.30 -16.91
N GLU A 18 -8.52 -10.37 -17.31
CA GLU A 18 -7.23 -10.16 -16.65
C GLU A 18 -7.40 -9.17 -15.51
N THR A 19 -6.67 -9.41 -14.40
CA THR A 19 -6.63 -8.47 -13.29
C THR A 19 -5.52 -7.46 -13.51
N THR A 20 -5.89 -6.19 -13.64
CA THR A 20 -4.94 -5.09 -13.69
C THR A 20 -4.73 -4.50 -12.31
N PHE A 21 -3.48 -4.24 -11.95
CA PHE A 21 -3.08 -3.58 -10.71
C PHE A 21 -2.54 -2.18 -11.01
N LEU A 22 -2.87 -1.24 -10.14
CA LEU A 22 -2.31 0.10 -10.09
C LEU A 22 -1.78 0.35 -8.69
N ASP A 23 -0.47 0.57 -8.59
CA ASP A 23 0.20 0.95 -7.35
C ASP A 23 -0.21 2.37 -6.94
N ILE A 24 -0.77 2.50 -5.73
CA ILE A 24 -1.23 3.78 -5.18
C ILE A 24 -0.09 4.79 -5.07
N GLN A 25 1.14 4.36 -4.83
CA GLN A 25 2.31 5.27 -4.75
C GLN A 25 2.60 5.98 -6.08
N THR A 26 2.15 5.40 -7.20
CA THR A 26 2.33 5.99 -8.53
C THR A 26 1.23 7.00 -8.87
N ILE A 27 0.16 7.09 -8.08
CA ILE A 27 -0.92 8.05 -8.31
C ILE A 27 -0.40 9.46 -8.02
N ARG A 28 -0.66 10.38 -8.94
CA ARG A 28 -0.27 11.79 -8.87
C ARG A 28 -1.45 12.69 -8.58
N ASP A 29 -2.63 12.33 -9.08
CA ASP A 29 -3.85 13.11 -8.92
C ASP A 29 -5.08 12.21 -9.17
N THR A 30 -6.22 12.58 -8.57
CA THR A 30 -7.52 11.96 -8.85
C THR A 30 -8.55 13.05 -9.10
N ARG A 31 -9.23 12.97 -10.25
CA ARG A 31 -10.15 14.01 -10.70
C ARG A 31 -11.55 13.45 -10.84
N THR A 32 -12.54 14.20 -10.39
CA THR A 32 -13.96 13.85 -10.48
C THR A 32 -14.76 15.01 -11.06
N GLY A 33 -16.02 14.75 -11.42
CA GLY A 33 -16.89 15.82 -11.90
C GLY A 33 -16.37 16.48 -13.17
N LYS A 34 -16.50 17.80 -13.22
CA LYS A 34 -16.01 18.65 -14.32
C LYS A 34 -14.49 18.59 -14.54
N TYR A 35 -13.71 18.13 -13.56
CA TYR A 35 -12.26 18.03 -13.67
C TYR A 35 -11.81 16.66 -14.23
N ALA A 36 -12.70 15.66 -14.25
CA ALA A 36 -12.41 14.39 -14.86
C ALA A 36 -12.25 14.54 -16.38
N LYS A 37 -11.39 13.71 -16.96
CA LYS A 37 -11.16 13.69 -18.40
C LYS A 37 -12.32 12.98 -19.09
N LEU A 38 -13.17 13.77 -19.74
CA LEU A 38 -14.32 13.23 -20.47
C LEU A 38 -13.91 12.57 -21.78
N PRO A 39 -14.60 11.49 -22.19
CA PRO A 39 -14.37 10.85 -23.48
C PRO A 39 -14.74 11.81 -24.62
N LYS A 40 -13.87 11.87 -25.64
CA LYS A 40 -14.08 12.72 -26.83
C LYS A 40 -14.81 12.00 -27.96
N HIS A 41 -14.69 10.67 -28.04
CA HIS A 41 -15.22 9.91 -29.16
C HIS A 41 -16.77 9.82 -29.09
N PRO A 42 -17.51 10.22 -30.15
CA PRO A 42 -18.98 10.33 -30.12
C PRO A 42 -19.69 9.05 -29.65
N LYS A 43 -19.26 7.88 -30.15
CA LYS A 43 -19.83 6.59 -29.73
C LYS A 43 -19.74 6.35 -28.21
N VAL A 44 -18.62 6.70 -27.59
CA VAL A 44 -18.42 6.53 -26.14
C VAL A 44 -19.25 7.53 -25.35
N ARG A 45 -19.34 8.78 -25.86
CA ARG A 45 -20.19 9.81 -25.26
C ARG A 45 -21.66 9.44 -25.26
N ASN A 46 -22.14 8.86 -26.36
CA ASN A 46 -23.51 8.35 -26.49
C ASN A 46 -23.79 7.20 -25.52
N VAL A 47 -22.86 6.25 -25.35
CA VAL A 47 -23.02 5.13 -24.39
C VAL A 47 -23.25 5.63 -22.96
N PHE A 48 -22.59 6.73 -22.59
CA PHE A 48 -22.72 7.33 -21.26
C PHE A 48 -23.70 8.51 -21.21
N ASN A 49 -24.50 8.73 -22.27
CA ASN A 49 -25.46 9.81 -22.40
C ASN A 49 -24.91 11.20 -22.02
N LEU A 50 -23.63 11.46 -22.30
CA LEU A 50 -22.93 12.67 -21.81
C LEU A 50 -23.43 13.99 -22.40
N ASP A 51 -24.17 13.93 -23.51
CA ASP A 51 -24.67 15.09 -24.24
C ASP A 51 -26.13 15.43 -23.87
N PHE A 52 -26.73 14.71 -22.91
CA PHE A 52 -28.09 14.99 -22.41
C PHE A 52 -28.07 15.94 -21.20
N PRO A 53 -28.77 17.09 -21.26
CA PRO A 53 -28.67 18.17 -20.26
C PRO A 53 -29.25 17.83 -18.88
N GLU A 54 -30.15 16.86 -18.78
CA GLU A 54 -30.83 16.45 -17.53
C GLU A 54 -29.98 15.52 -16.63
N SER A 55 -28.72 15.26 -16.99
CA SER A 55 -27.98 14.14 -16.43
C SER A 55 -26.92 14.50 -15.38
N ASN A 56 -26.96 13.85 -14.22
CA ASN A 56 -25.92 13.96 -13.17
C ASN A 56 -24.68 13.07 -13.47
N HIS A 57 -24.25 13.00 -14.75
CA HIS A 57 -23.22 12.07 -15.21
C HIS A 57 -21.80 12.49 -14.81
N LEU A 58 -21.53 13.79 -14.68
CA LEU A 58 -20.23 14.30 -14.23
C LEU A 58 -19.89 13.80 -12.82
N ALA A 59 -20.89 13.71 -11.92
CA ALA A 59 -20.67 13.16 -10.58
C ALA A 59 -20.24 11.68 -10.59
N LYS A 60 -20.38 10.98 -11.72
CA LYS A 60 -20.03 9.56 -11.89
C LYS A 60 -18.69 9.33 -12.59
N THR A 61 -18.01 10.39 -13.03
CA THR A 61 -16.71 10.28 -13.71
C THR A 61 -15.57 10.37 -12.72
N LEU A 62 -14.60 9.46 -12.85
CA LEU A 62 -13.34 9.46 -12.11
C LEU A 62 -12.18 9.30 -13.10
N THR A 63 -11.18 10.16 -13.01
CA THR A 63 -9.91 10.01 -13.72
C THR A 63 -8.80 9.86 -12.68
N ILE A 64 -8.07 8.76 -12.74
CA ILE A 64 -6.85 8.55 -11.95
C ILE A 64 -5.67 8.88 -12.85
N VAL A 65 -4.81 9.79 -12.39
CA VAL A 65 -3.56 10.17 -13.06
C VAL A 65 -2.43 9.47 -12.32
N SER A 66 -1.68 8.63 -13.00
CA SER A 66 -0.56 7.87 -12.44
C SER A 66 0.69 8.03 -13.29
N GLY A 67 1.88 7.84 -12.72
CA GLY A 67 3.12 7.92 -13.46
C GLY A 67 4.35 7.94 -12.56
N PRO A 68 5.54 7.59 -13.07
CA PRO A 68 6.78 7.65 -12.31
C PRO A 68 7.19 9.09 -11.96
N ASP A 69 6.80 10.07 -12.77
CA ASP A 69 7.16 11.49 -12.61
C ASP A 69 6.02 12.41 -13.07
N THR A 70 6.25 13.72 -13.10
CA THR A 70 5.24 14.74 -13.47
C THR A 70 5.03 14.90 -14.97
N VAL A 71 5.86 14.26 -15.80
CA VAL A 71 5.83 14.35 -17.27
C VAL A 71 5.20 13.08 -17.87
N ASN A 72 5.66 11.91 -17.43
CA ASN A 72 5.25 10.61 -17.91
C ASN A 72 3.97 10.14 -17.22
N LEU A 73 2.84 10.75 -17.59
CA LEU A 73 1.55 10.51 -16.96
C LEU A 73 0.64 9.59 -17.80
N THR A 74 0.09 8.58 -17.13
CA THR A 74 -0.97 7.70 -17.61
C THR A 74 -2.31 8.12 -16.99
N TYR A 75 -3.37 8.11 -17.79
CA TYR A 75 -4.71 8.53 -17.38
C TYR A 75 -5.67 7.34 -17.46
N HIS A 76 -6.15 6.88 -16.32
CA HIS A 76 -7.17 5.84 -16.23
C HIS A 76 -8.54 6.48 -15.99
N ASN A 77 -9.47 6.30 -16.93
CA ASN A 77 -10.79 6.93 -16.87
C ASN A 77 -11.85 5.88 -16.53
N PHE A 78 -12.61 6.14 -15.49
CA PHE A 78 -13.68 5.29 -14.97
C PHE A 78 -15.00 6.05 -14.97
N PHE A 79 -16.07 5.29 -15.20
CA PHE A 79 -17.44 5.78 -15.12
C PHE A 79 -18.22 4.88 -14.16
N ALA A 80 -18.80 5.45 -13.12
CA ALA A 80 -19.55 4.71 -12.12
C ALA A 80 -20.97 4.38 -12.62
N SER A 81 -21.33 3.10 -12.60
CA SER A 81 -22.73 2.65 -12.59
C SER A 81 -23.17 2.47 -11.12
N LYS A 82 -24.35 2.99 -10.72
CA LYS A 82 -25.02 2.54 -9.46
C LYS A 82 -25.41 1.05 -9.65
N GLU A 83 -25.47 0.14 -8.68
CA GLU A 83 -25.15 0.08 -7.25
C GLU A 83 -24.53 -1.32 -6.99
N LYS A 84 -23.40 -1.37 -6.26
CA LYS A 84 -22.74 -2.57 -5.70
C LYS A 84 -22.49 -3.77 -6.65
N VAL A 85 -21.29 -3.83 -7.23
CA VAL A 85 -20.81 -5.01 -7.98
C VAL A 85 -20.16 -6.03 -7.03
N THR A 86 -20.67 -7.26 -7.10
CA THR A 86 -20.33 -8.43 -6.29
C THR A 86 -18.87 -8.89 -6.43
N GLN A 87 -18.42 -9.57 -5.37
CA GLN A 87 -17.11 -10.20 -5.23
C GLN A 87 -16.94 -11.33 -6.26
N TYR A 88 -15.84 -11.31 -7.02
CA TYR A 88 -15.38 -12.45 -7.81
C TYR A 88 -13.97 -12.85 -7.38
N ASP A 89 -13.70 -14.13 -7.60
CA ASP A 89 -12.65 -14.97 -7.03
C ASP A 89 -11.26 -14.35 -7.03
N THR A 90 -10.75 -14.15 -5.83
CA THR A 90 -9.32 -13.97 -5.56
C THR A 90 -8.77 -15.33 -5.16
N MET A 91 -7.49 -15.59 -5.45
CA MET A 91 -6.73 -16.70 -4.85
C MET A 91 -7.10 -16.82 -3.37
N LYS A 92 -7.54 -18.02 -2.93
CA LYS A 92 -7.98 -18.20 -1.54
C LYS A 92 -6.86 -17.69 -0.61
N PRO A 93 -7.13 -16.70 0.27
CA PRO A 93 -6.12 -16.17 1.19
C PRO A 93 -5.41 -17.26 2.00
N ASP A 94 -6.12 -18.38 2.19
CA ASP A 94 -5.71 -19.57 2.92
C ASP A 94 -4.51 -20.30 2.29
N VAL A 95 -4.20 -20.07 1.01
CA VAL A 95 -3.10 -20.74 0.28
C VAL A 95 -1.80 -19.94 0.33
N PHE A 96 -1.88 -18.60 0.45
CA PHE A 96 -0.72 -17.71 0.48
C PHE A 96 -0.77 -16.82 1.72
N THR A 97 -0.55 -17.46 2.87
CA THR A 97 -0.55 -16.78 4.16
C THR A 97 0.70 -15.93 4.35
N GLU A 98 0.61 -14.92 5.22
CA GLU A 98 1.77 -14.09 5.58
C GLU A 98 2.96 -14.93 6.07
N THR A 99 2.69 -16.00 6.82
CA THR A 99 3.71 -16.95 7.30
C THR A 99 4.43 -17.65 6.16
N ALA A 100 3.69 -18.15 5.16
CA ALA A 100 4.28 -18.81 3.99
C ALA A 100 5.13 -17.82 3.17
N PHE A 101 4.65 -16.59 3.01
CA PHE A 101 5.40 -15.54 2.31
C PHE A 101 6.67 -15.12 3.06
N ARG A 102 6.62 -14.96 4.38
CA ARG A 102 7.80 -14.66 5.21
C ARG A 102 8.85 -15.76 5.11
N ALA A 103 8.44 -17.03 5.18
CA ALA A 103 9.35 -18.17 5.00
C ALA A 103 9.97 -18.17 3.60
N PHE A 104 9.18 -17.89 2.56
CA PHE A 104 9.69 -17.74 1.20
C PHE A 104 10.75 -16.62 1.10
N LEU A 105 10.52 -15.45 1.69
CA LEU A 105 11.47 -14.34 1.66
C LEU A 105 12.79 -14.67 2.38
N ILE A 106 12.73 -15.36 3.53
CA ILE A 106 13.92 -15.79 4.28
C ILE A 106 14.78 -16.72 3.43
N ASN A 107 14.15 -17.63 2.67
CA ASN A 107 14.85 -18.56 1.78
C ASN A 107 15.37 -17.89 0.50
N LEU A 108 14.59 -16.95 -0.06
CA LEU A 108 14.95 -16.25 -1.30
C LEU A 108 16.10 -15.26 -1.10
N CYS A 109 16.12 -14.56 0.04
CA CYS A 109 17.12 -13.55 0.35
C CYS A 109 17.71 -13.76 1.76
N PRO A 110 18.70 -14.66 1.91
CA PRO A 110 19.44 -14.80 3.15
C PRO A 110 20.06 -13.47 3.59
N ARG A 111 20.02 -13.18 4.90
CA ARG A 111 20.47 -11.90 5.49
C ARG A 111 21.62 -12.10 6.49
N PRO A 112 22.84 -12.46 6.04
CA PRO A 112 23.98 -12.70 6.93
C PRO A 112 24.35 -11.48 7.79
N GLU A 113 24.12 -10.27 7.30
CA GLU A 113 24.39 -9.03 8.03
C GLU A 113 23.49 -8.88 9.28
N ILE A 114 22.28 -9.46 9.27
CA ILE A 114 21.43 -9.47 10.47
C ILE A 114 22.07 -10.34 11.56
N TYR A 115 22.69 -11.45 11.17
CA TYR A 115 23.39 -12.34 12.10
C TYR A 115 24.64 -11.67 12.69
N GLU A 116 25.41 -10.93 11.88
CA GLU A 116 26.56 -10.16 12.35
C GLU A 116 26.14 -9.06 13.35
N ILE A 117 25.08 -8.31 13.04
CA ILE A 117 24.54 -7.32 13.98
C ILE A 117 24.10 -8.00 15.27
N PHE A 118 23.37 -9.11 15.18
CA PHE A 118 22.88 -9.82 16.36
C PHE A 118 24.03 -10.33 17.24
N THR A 119 25.04 -10.95 16.64
CA THR A 119 26.22 -11.47 17.36
C THR A 119 27.05 -10.36 18.01
N SER A 120 27.01 -9.12 17.50
CA SER A 120 27.65 -7.97 18.15
C SER A 120 26.99 -7.57 19.48
N TYR A 121 25.72 -7.95 19.72
CA TYR A 121 24.99 -7.67 20.97
C TYR A 121 24.65 -8.92 21.78
N SER A 122 24.73 -10.13 21.23
CA SER A 122 24.46 -11.38 21.95
C SER A 122 25.31 -12.54 21.45
N ASN A 123 25.97 -13.23 22.38
CA ASN A 123 26.68 -14.50 22.12
C ASN A 123 25.75 -15.72 22.21
N LYS A 124 24.46 -15.49 22.51
CA LYS A 124 23.43 -16.53 22.63
C LYS A 124 22.49 -16.43 21.43
N PRO A 125 21.80 -17.51 21.03
CA PRO A 125 20.81 -17.50 19.94
C PRO A 125 19.60 -16.59 20.21
N THR A 126 19.48 -16.05 21.42
CA THR A 126 18.45 -15.09 21.82
C THR A 126 19.08 -13.81 22.36
N MET A 127 18.37 -12.68 22.24
CA MET A 127 18.78 -11.40 22.80
C MET A 127 18.03 -11.14 24.10
N THR A 128 18.74 -10.71 25.15
CA THR A 128 18.09 -10.37 26.42
C THR A 128 17.39 -9.02 26.33
N LYS A 129 16.44 -8.79 27.25
CA LYS A 129 15.72 -7.51 27.34
C LYS A 129 16.68 -6.34 27.56
N GLU A 130 17.74 -6.54 28.34
CA GLU A 130 18.76 -5.53 28.62
C GLU A 130 19.54 -5.17 27.34
N ASN A 131 19.98 -6.18 26.58
CA ASN A 131 20.72 -5.94 25.34
C ASN A 131 19.84 -5.26 24.29
N PHE A 132 18.56 -5.64 24.19
CA PHE A 132 17.62 -4.98 23.30
C PHE A 132 17.31 -3.54 23.72
N THR A 133 17.16 -3.30 25.04
CA THR A 133 16.99 -1.95 25.59
C THR A 133 18.16 -1.04 25.23
N LYS A 134 19.39 -1.56 25.41
CA LYS A 134 20.61 -0.85 25.07
C LYS A 134 20.68 -0.54 23.58
N PHE A 135 20.39 -1.53 22.74
CA PHE A 135 20.36 -1.37 21.29
C PHE A 135 19.38 -0.26 20.85
N LEU A 136 18.15 -0.24 21.38
CA LEU A 136 17.18 0.78 21.03
C LEU A 136 17.58 2.18 21.52
N ASN A 137 17.96 2.31 22.79
CA ASN A 137 18.17 3.61 23.42
C ASN A 137 19.55 4.23 23.14
N GLU A 138 20.57 3.43 22.79
CA GLU A 138 21.93 3.92 22.55
C GLU A 138 22.37 3.84 21.09
N LYS A 139 21.83 2.90 20.30
CA LYS A 139 22.29 2.68 18.92
C LYS A 139 21.28 3.11 17.86
N GLN A 140 19.99 2.86 18.09
CA GLN A 140 18.93 3.31 17.19
C GLN A 140 18.51 4.77 17.45
N ARG A 141 18.72 5.28 18.66
CA ARG A 141 18.40 6.65 19.03
C ARG A 141 19.39 7.64 18.41
N ASP A 142 18.87 8.70 17.79
CA ASP A 142 19.67 9.88 17.43
C ASP A 142 20.11 10.62 18.71
N SER A 143 21.42 10.69 18.93
CA SER A 143 22.04 11.30 20.12
C SER A 143 21.82 12.81 20.22
N ARG A 144 21.40 13.46 19.13
CA ARG A 144 21.13 14.90 19.10
C ARG A 144 19.73 15.25 19.62
N LEU A 145 18.85 14.26 19.81
CA LEU A 145 17.49 14.48 20.29
C LEU A 145 17.47 14.76 21.79
N ASN A 146 16.79 15.83 22.18
CA ASN A 146 16.56 16.19 23.57
C ASN A 146 15.81 15.08 24.33
N GLU A 147 16.24 14.79 25.55
CA GLU A 147 15.71 13.69 26.36
C GLU A 147 14.33 13.97 26.97
N GLU A 148 13.97 15.24 27.19
CA GLU A 148 12.65 15.62 27.72
C GLU A 148 11.58 15.54 26.63
N LEU A 149 11.90 16.04 25.42
CA LEU A 149 10.97 16.03 24.29
C LEU A 149 10.84 14.64 23.65
N PHE A 150 11.92 13.87 23.65
CA PHE A 150 11.98 12.53 23.08
C PHE A 150 12.59 11.57 24.11
N PRO A 151 11.85 11.13 25.13
CA PRO A 151 12.38 10.28 26.18
C PRO A 151 12.85 8.92 25.66
N ARG A 152 13.79 8.31 26.39
CA ARG A 152 14.22 6.92 26.14
C ARG A 152 13.04 5.97 26.33
N LEU A 153 13.02 4.87 25.58
CA LEU A 153 12.01 3.84 25.73
C LEU A 153 12.10 3.22 27.12
N ARG A 154 10.94 3.11 27.77
CA ARG A 154 10.79 2.52 29.10
C ARG A 154 10.65 1.00 29.02
N GLN A 155 10.85 0.34 30.15
CA GLN A 155 10.83 -1.11 30.27
C GLN A 155 9.49 -1.76 29.89
N ASP A 156 8.36 -1.08 30.11
CA ASP A 156 7.01 -1.49 29.71
C ASP A 156 6.85 -1.47 28.19
N GLN A 157 7.32 -0.40 27.55
CA GLN A 157 7.24 -0.22 26.10
C GLN A 157 8.13 -1.24 25.37
N ILE A 158 9.33 -1.50 25.90
CA ILE A 158 10.25 -2.48 25.34
C ILE A 158 9.67 -3.90 25.43
N LYS A 159 8.99 -4.21 26.54
CA LYS A 159 8.31 -5.50 26.68
C LYS A 159 7.19 -5.66 25.65
N ALA A 160 6.35 -4.63 25.50
CA ALA A 160 5.27 -4.64 24.52
C ALA A 160 5.79 -4.82 23.07
N LEU A 161 6.96 -4.27 22.74
CA LEU A 161 7.60 -4.49 21.44
C LEU A 161 8.06 -5.94 21.24
N ILE A 162 8.66 -6.54 22.27
CA ILE A 162 9.10 -7.95 22.21
C ILE A 162 7.89 -8.88 22.02
N ASP A 163 6.78 -8.59 22.69
CA ASP A 163 5.55 -9.39 22.61
C ASP A 163 4.83 -9.28 21.24
N GLN A 164 5.23 -8.33 20.38
CA GLN A 164 4.70 -8.14 19.03
C GLN A 164 5.52 -8.82 17.93
N ILE A 165 6.70 -9.37 18.26
CA ILE A 165 7.59 -10.08 17.34
C ILE A 165 7.16 -11.55 17.22
#